data_AF-A0A4R8TMX1-F1
#
_entry.id   AF-A0A4R8TMX1-F1
#
_cell.length_a   1.000
_cell.length_b   1.000
_cell.length_c   1.000
_cell.angle_alpha   90.00
_cell.angle_beta   90.00
_cell.angle_gamma   90.00
#
_symmetry.space_group_name_H-M   'P 1'
#
loop_
_entity.id
_entity.type
_entity.pdbx_description
1 polymer ?
#
loop_
_entity_poly.entity_id
_entity_poly.type
_entity_poly.pdbx_seq_one_letter_code
_entity_poly.pdbx_strand_id
1 'polypeptide(L)'
;MAARSSVAVLSRALREQRAPLRLSRTISRPYSTSRGDEKRPSIVGTFYKTFTRPVLKVLLMATLTYQILYWGWIKLEQDEIRAEKKNDIETLEAKVAELQQGKGPGA
;
A
#
# COMPACT_ATOMS: atom_id res chain seq x y z
N MET A 1 17.83 72.26 43.39
CA MET A 1 16.44 72.18 43.86
C MET A 1 15.60 71.52 42.77
N ALA A 2 15.01 70.36 43.06
CA ALA A 2 14.12 69.65 42.15
C ALA A 2 12.67 70.14 42.33
N ALA A 3 11.97 70.40 41.24
CA ALA A 3 10.51 70.52 41.20
C ALA A 3 10.05 69.69 39.99
N ARG A 4 9.53 68.46 40.17
CA ARG A 4 8.14 68.13 40.56
C ARG A 4 7.16 68.71 39.54
N SER A 5 6.71 67.89 38.57
CA SER A 5 5.37 67.23 38.55
C SER A 5 4.29 68.16 37.98
N SER A 6 3.27 67.76 37.22
CA SER A 6 2.81 66.51 36.63
C SER A 6 1.50 66.85 35.86
N VAL A 7 1.02 65.85 35.12
CA VAL A 7 -0.40 65.55 34.81
C VAL A 7 -1.01 66.15 33.53
N ALA A 8 -1.44 65.18 32.74
CA ALA A 8 -2.28 65.20 31.56
C ALA A 8 -3.58 66.01 31.69
N VAL A 9 -3.96 66.65 30.58
CA VAL A 9 -5.34 67.05 30.33
C VAL A 9 -5.88 66.19 29.19
N LEU A 10 -6.81 65.31 29.55
CA LEU A 10 -7.72 64.65 28.63
C LEU A 10 -8.56 65.71 27.90
N SER A 11 -8.47 65.75 26.57
CA SER A 11 -9.48 66.42 25.73
C SER A 11 -10.39 65.37 25.10
N ARG A 12 -11.63 65.39 25.57
CA ARG A 12 -12.78 64.62 25.12
C ARG A 12 -13.11 64.89 23.64
N ALA A 13 -13.34 63.79 22.94
CA ALA A 13 -14.50 63.52 22.10
C ALA A 13 -14.93 64.57 21.05
N LEU A 14 -14.50 64.35 19.81
CA LEU A 14 -15.35 64.55 18.64
C LEU A 14 -15.43 63.23 17.88
N ARG A 15 -16.45 62.46 18.24
CA ARG A 15 -16.85 61.18 17.67
C ARG A 15 -17.67 61.45 16.41
N GLU A 16 -17.01 61.66 15.29
CA GLU A 16 -17.60 61.53 13.95
C GLU A 16 -17.05 60.24 13.35
N GLN A 17 -17.54 59.10 13.85
CA GLN A 17 -17.29 57.81 13.21
C GLN A 17 -18.59 57.32 12.60
N ARG A 18 -18.74 57.65 11.32
CA ARG A 18 -19.65 57.00 10.37
C ARG A 18 -19.63 55.50 10.62
N ALA A 19 -20.80 54.93 10.88
CA ALA A 19 -20.98 53.51 11.04
C ALA A 19 -20.69 52.80 9.69
N PRO A 20 -19.72 51.88 9.61
CA PRO A 20 -19.82 50.83 8.62
C PRO A 20 -20.80 49.78 9.15
N LEU A 21 -21.87 49.55 8.38
CA LEU A 21 -22.71 48.36 8.52
C LEU A 21 -21.80 47.14 8.61
N ARG A 22 -21.68 46.54 9.80
CA ARG A 22 -20.95 45.29 9.99
C ARG A 22 -21.81 44.19 9.41
N LEU A 23 -21.63 43.94 8.12
CA LEU A 23 -22.11 42.75 7.44
C LEU A 23 -21.67 41.54 8.27
N SER A 24 -22.63 40.73 8.69
CA SER A 24 -22.41 39.51 9.46
C SER A 24 -21.29 38.70 8.83
N ARG A 25 -20.15 38.65 9.52
CA ARG A 25 -19.06 37.76 9.14
C ARG A 25 -19.55 36.35 9.41
N THR A 26 -20.04 35.69 8.36
CA THR A 26 -20.26 34.24 8.35
C THR A 26 -18.97 33.60 8.84
N ILE A 27 -19.00 33.00 10.03
CA ILE A 27 -17.90 32.18 10.53
C ILE A 27 -17.91 30.94 9.66
N SER A 28 -17.18 31.00 8.54
CA SER A 28 -16.81 29.81 7.80
C SER A 28 -15.88 29.03 8.72
N ARG A 29 -16.41 28.01 9.39
CA ARG A 29 -15.59 26.96 10.01
C ARG A 29 -14.72 26.39 8.90
N PRO A 30 -13.38 26.53 8.94
CA PRO A 30 -12.59 25.66 8.10
C PRO A 30 -12.82 24.25 8.61
N TYR A 31 -13.45 23.42 7.80
CA TYR A 31 -13.23 21.98 7.91
C TYR A 31 -11.71 21.80 7.92
N SER A 32 -11.19 21.17 8.98
CA SER A 32 -9.83 20.67 8.99
C SER A 32 -9.77 19.54 7.97
N THR A 33 -9.70 19.90 6.69
CA THR A 33 -9.04 19.05 5.73
C THR A 33 -7.59 19.08 6.19
N SER A 34 -7.13 18.01 6.84
CA SER A 34 -5.71 17.76 7.03
C SER A 34 -5.09 17.63 5.64
N ARG A 35 -4.90 18.76 4.95
CA ARG A 35 -4.18 18.88 3.70
C ARG A 35 -2.74 19.11 4.11
N GLY A 36 -2.17 18.04 4.65
CA GLY A 36 -0.94 18.12 5.40
C GLY A 36 -0.81 16.98 6.39
N ASP A 37 -1.08 15.74 5.95
CA ASP A 37 -0.42 14.57 6.53
C ASP A 37 1.08 14.64 6.16
N GLU A 38 1.78 15.70 6.58
CA GLU A 38 3.20 15.57 6.88
C GLU A 38 3.28 14.72 8.14
N LYS A 39 3.10 13.41 7.91
CA LYS A 39 3.34 12.36 8.89
C LYS A 39 4.80 12.51 9.28
N ARG A 40 5.06 13.29 10.34
CA ARG A 40 6.40 13.55 10.86
C ARG A 40 7.10 12.20 10.92
N PRO A 41 8.22 12.01 10.19
CA PRO A 41 8.83 10.70 10.09
C PRO A 41 9.18 10.26 11.49
N SER A 42 8.46 9.25 12.00
CA SER A 42 8.79 8.68 13.29
C SER A 42 10.19 8.08 13.16
N ILE A 43 11.05 8.32 14.15
CA ILE A 43 12.43 7.81 14.16
C ILE A 43 12.43 6.29 13.90
N VAL A 44 11.47 5.59 14.50
CA VAL A 44 11.22 4.16 14.28
C VAL A 44 10.81 3.84 12.83
N GLY A 45 9.93 4.61 12.21
CA GLY A 45 9.49 4.40 10.84
C GLY A 45 10.62 4.61 9.82
N THR A 46 11.54 5.55 10.10
CA THR A 46 12.72 5.79 9.26
C THR A 46 13.71 4.64 9.38
N PHE A 47 13.93 4.10 10.58
CA PHE A 47 14.83 2.96 10.81
C PHE A 47 14.43 1.71 9.99
N TYR A 48 13.16 1.29 10.06
CA TYR A 48 12.67 0.15 9.28
C TYR A 48 12.73 0.40 7.77
N LYS A 49 12.51 1.65 7.34
CA LYS A 49 12.58 2.03 5.93
C LYS A 49 14.01 1.96 5.38
N THR A 50 15.00 2.30 6.21
CA THR A 50 16.42 2.35 5.81
C THR A 50 17.10 0.99 5.93
N PHE A 51 16.89 0.24 7.02
CA PHE A 51 17.67 -0.97 7.29
C PHE A 51 16.91 -2.24 6.95
N THR A 52 15.63 -2.33 7.29
CA THR A 52 14.85 -3.56 7.11
C THR A 52 14.37 -3.71 5.67
N ARG A 53 13.99 -2.62 5.01
CA ARG A 53 13.47 -2.65 3.63
C ARG A 53 14.46 -3.22 2.61
N PRO A 54 15.75 -2.81 2.60
CA PRO A 54 16.74 -3.40 1.69
C PRO A 54 17.06 -4.85 2.02
N VAL A 55 17.24 -5.18 3.30
CA VAL A 55 17.54 -6.54 3.76
C VAL A 55 16.41 -7.50 3.38
N LEU A 56 15.16 -7.12 3.64
CA LEU A 56 14.00 -7.91 3.28
C LEU A 56 13.89 -8.09 1.76
N LYS A 57 14.16 -7.04 0.98
CA LYS A 57 14.15 -7.12 -0.48
C LYS A 57 15.19 -8.14 -0.99
N VAL A 58 16.41 -8.11 -0.46
CA VAL A 58 17.46 -9.05 -0.85
C VAL A 58 17.12 -10.46 -0.40
N LEU A 59 16.64 -10.65 0.83
CA LEU A 59 16.24 -11.96 1.34
C LEU A 59 15.12 -12.58 0.49
N LEU A 60 14.09 -11.80 0.15
CA LEU A 60 12.98 -12.26 -0.69
C LEU A 60 13.44 -12.58 -2.11
N MET A 61 14.28 -11.73 -2.71
CA MET A 61 14.84 -12.00 -4.04
C MET A 61 15.73 -13.23 -4.03
N ALA A 62 16.63 -13.36 -3.05
CA ALA A 62 17.52 -14.51 -2.92
C ALA A 62 16.72 -15.82 -2.76
N THR A 63 15.72 -15.80 -1.87
CA THR A 63 14.83 -16.95 -1.67
C THR A 63 14.08 -17.27 -2.95
N LEU A 64 13.47 -16.27 -3.60
CA LEU A 64 12.72 -16.46 -4.84
C LEU A 64 13.60 -17.03 -5.96
N THR A 65 14.82 -16.52 -6.14
CA THR A 65 15.77 -17.03 -7.11
C THR A 65 16.10 -18.49 -6.82
N TYR A 66 16.39 -18.83 -5.57
CA TYR A 66 16.61 -20.23 -5.18
C TYR A 66 15.39 -21.12 -5.47
N GLN A 67 14.18 -20.64 -5.16
CA GLN A 67 12.95 -21.38 -5.45
C GLN A 67 12.77 -21.63 -6.94
N ILE A 68 13.04 -20.63 -7.81
CA ILE A 68 12.91 -20.79 -9.26
C ILE A 68 13.94 -21.78 -9.80
N LEU A 69 15.19 -21.71 -9.32
CA LEU A 69 16.24 -22.66 -9.73
C LEU A 69 15.89 -24.08 -9.30
N TYR A 70 15.47 -24.26 -8.04
CA TYR A 70 15.09 -25.57 -7.50
C TYR A 70 13.84 -26.13 -8.20
N TRP A 71 12.84 -25.28 -8.41
CA TRP A 71 11.65 -25.65 -9.16
C TRP A 71 12.01 -26.06 -10.60
N GLY A 72 12.88 -25.28 -11.27
CA GLY A 72 13.37 -25.58 -12.61
C GLY A 72 14.09 -26.93 -12.67
N TRP A 73 14.94 -27.23 -11.69
CA TRP A 73 15.62 -28.52 -11.55
C TRP A 73 14.63 -29.68 -11.48
N ILE A 74 13.65 -29.61 -10.57
CA ILE A 74 12.60 -30.63 -10.44
C ILE A 74 11.78 -30.73 -11.72
N LYS A 75 11.52 -29.62 -12.38
CA LYS A 75 10.71 -29.58 -13.59
C LYS A 75 11.37 -30.32 -14.76
N LEU A 76 12.68 -30.19 -14.90
CA LEU A 76 13.48 -30.94 -15.87
C LEU A 76 13.38 -32.46 -15.62
N GLU A 77 13.50 -32.90 -14.37
CA GLU A 77 13.34 -34.33 -14.01
C GLU A 77 11.91 -34.84 -14.27
N GLN A 78 10.90 -34.00 -14.05
CA GLN A 78 9.51 -34.40 -14.25
C GLN A 78 9.07 -34.42 -15.71
N ASP A 79 9.74 -33.69 -16.61
CA ASP A 79 9.30 -33.62 -18.01
C ASP A 79 9.56 -34.94 -18.76
N GLU A 80 10.60 -35.70 -18.40
CA GLU A 80 10.80 -37.07 -18.91
C GLU A 80 9.73 -38.04 -18.36
N ILE A 81 9.51 -38.03 -17.05
CA ILE A 81 8.52 -38.92 -16.39
C ILE A 81 7.10 -38.65 -16.88
N ARG A 82 6.78 -37.39 -17.20
CA ARG A 82 5.45 -37.01 -17.68
C ARG A 82 5.21 -37.44 -19.12
N ALA A 83 6.25 -37.52 -19.95
CA ALA A 83 6.12 -38.02 -21.31
C ALA A 83 5.84 -39.53 -21.32
N GLU A 84 6.56 -40.30 -20.51
CA GLU A 84 6.37 -41.75 -20.38
C GLU A 84 4.99 -42.10 -19.82
N LYS A 85 4.58 -41.45 -18.72
CA LYS A 85 3.24 -41.67 -18.14
C LYS A 85 2.09 -41.28 -19.06
N LYS A 86 2.27 -40.28 -19.92
CA LYS A 86 1.24 -39.94 -20.93
C LYS A 86 1.10 -41.05 -21.96
N ASN A 87 2.20 -41.63 -22.41
CA ASN A 87 2.19 -42.74 -23.36
C ASN A 87 1.53 -43.99 -22.76
N ASP A 88 1.82 -44.28 -21.48
CA ASP A 88 1.17 -45.36 -20.75
C ASP A 88 -0.34 -45.15 -20.63
N ILE A 89 -0.77 -43.92 -20.30
CA ILE A 89 -2.19 -43.57 -20.22
C ILE A 89 -2.87 -43.73 -21.58
N GLU A 90 -2.28 -43.22 -22.66
CA GLU A 90 -2.83 -43.36 -24.02
C GLU A 90 -2.96 -44.84 -24.43
N THR A 91 -1.97 -45.65 -24.08
CA THR A 91 -1.98 -47.10 -24.35
C THR A 91 -3.06 -47.82 -23.53
N LEU A 92 -3.23 -47.42 -22.27
CA LEU A 92 -4.26 -47.97 -21.39
C LEU A 92 -5.66 -47.55 -21.84
N GLU A 93 -5.85 -46.30 -22.24
CA GLU A 93 -7.10 -45.78 -22.80
C GLU A 93 -7.46 -46.50 -24.11
N ALA A 94 -6.50 -46.77 -24.98
CA ALA A 94 -6.72 -47.55 -26.20
C ALA A 94 -7.18 -48.99 -25.88
N LYS A 95 -6.53 -49.65 -24.92
CA LYS A 95 -6.92 -51.00 -24.47
C LYS A 95 -8.30 -51.02 -23.82
N VAL A 96 -8.63 -50.01 -23.02
CA VAL A 96 -9.97 -49.88 -22.43
C VAL A 96 -11.02 -49.65 -23.50
N ALA A 97 -10.75 -48.81 -24.50
CA ALA A 97 -11.64 -48.56 -25.61
C ALA A 97 -11.88 -49.84 -26.45
N GLU A 98 -10.83 -50.61 -26.74
CA GLU A 98 -10.92 -51.90 -27.42
C GLU A 98 -11.77 -52.91 -26.61
N LEU A 99 -11.53 -53.01 -25.31
CA LEU A 99 -12.30 -53.89 -24.42
C LEU A 99 -13.75 -53.44 -24.26
N GLN A 100 -14.03 -52.12 -24.27
CA GLN A 100 -15.40 -51.61 -24.23
C GLN A 100 -16.14 -51.83 -25.57
N GLN A 101 -15.45 -51.71 -26.70
CA GLN A 101 -16.01 -52.04 -28.02
C GLN A 101 -16.25 -53.56 -28.16
N GLY A 102 -15.37 -54.39 -27.61
CA GLY A 102 -15.58 -55.83 -27.53
C GLY A 102 -16.66 -56.26 -26.53
N LYS A 103 -17.06 -55.36 -25.61
CA LYS A 103 -18.02 -55.63 -24.52
C LYS A 103 -19.43 -55.05 -24.76
N GLY A 104 -19.73 -54.42 -25.90
CA GLY A 104 -21.11 -54.03 -26.23
C GLY A 104 -21.41 -54.04 -27.73
N PRO A 105 -22.54 -54.63 -28.21
CA PRO A 105 -23.72 -55.12 -27.50
C PRO A 105 -23.86 -56.67 -27.60
N GLY A 106 -23.77 -57.37 -26.47
CA GLY A 106 -23.88 -58.84 -26.48
C GLY A 106 -24.06 -59.47 -25.10
N ALA A 107 -24.66 -58.74 -24.16
CA ALA A 107 -25.21 -59.27 -22.91
C ALA A 107 -26.66 -58.83 -22.79
#